data_AF-A0A7S2DR08-F1
#
_entry.id   AF-A0A7S2DR08-F1
#
_cell.length_a   1.000
_cell.length_b   1.000
_cell.length_c   1.000
_cell.angle_alpha   90.00
_cell.angle_beta   90.00
_cell.angle_gamma   90.00
#
_symmetry.space_group_name_H-M   'P 1'
#
loop_
_entity.id
_entity.type
_entity.pdbx_description
1 polymer ?
#
loop_
_entity_poly.entity_id
_entity_poly.type
_entity_poly.pdbx_seq_one_letter_code
_entity_poly.pdbx_strand_id
1 'polypeptide(L)'
;GDYGWCAELSSAPCSLAGTLQYMAPEVLAGQNAQTEAVDVWSAGVTVLQLLTGRQLLTTYLGPGATGESVANPHKATWIKTQRLLREIIENCPLPEAGCPSFMSPKCWDFLRMLIVPEVRDRATTREAQ
;
A
#
# COMPACT_ATOMS: atom_id res chain seq x y z
N GLY A 1 35.54 -6.77 14.40
CA GLY A 1 34.66 -5.78 13.75
C GLY A 1 34.17 -6.42 12.50
N ASP A 2 32.92 -6.92 12.52
CA ASP A 2 32.29 -7.43 11.33
C ASP A 2 31.71 -6.25 10.54
N TYR A 3 32.04 -6.22 9.26
CA TYR A 3 31.35 -5.45 8.24
C TYR A 3 31.21 -6.43 7.09
N GLY A 4 30.04 -7.02 6.89
CA GLY A 4 29.89 -7.91 5.73
C GLY A 4 28.66 -8.79 5.63
N TRP A 5 27.53 -8.47 6.26
CA TRP A 5 26.25 -9.13 5.94
C TRP A 5 25.31 -8.14 5.24
N CYS A 6 25.75 -7.66 4.07
CA CYS A 6 24.80 -7.32 3.01
C CYS A 6 24.16 -8.65 2.58
N ALA A 7 22.86 -8.78 2.86
CA ALA A 7 22.10 -9.99 2.64
C ALA A 7 22.36 -10.60 1.25
N GLU A 8 22.72 -11.87 1.25
CA GLU A 8 22.75 -12.73 0.07
C GLU A 8 21.41 -12.61 -0.67
N LEU A 9 21.50 -12.17 -1.91
CA LEU A 9 20.40 -11.88 -2.82
C LEU A 9 19.77 -13.19 -3.37
N SER A 10 19.43 -14.15 -2.51
CA SER A 10 18.95 -15.47 -2.92
C SER A 10 17.44 -15.71 -2.69
N SER A 11 16.65 -14.71 -2.31
CA SER A 11 15.19 -14.87 -2.16
C SER A 11 14.38 -13.59 -2.43
N ALA A 12 14.37 -13.14 -3.68
CA ALA A 12 13.53 -12.02 -4.14
C ALA A 12 12.07 -12.38 -4.54
N PRO A 13 11.27 -13.09 -3.70
CA PRO A 13 9.80 -12.93 -3.76
C PRO A 13 9.20 -12.06 -2.64
N CYS A 14 9.94 -11.81 -1.55
CA CYS A 14 9.40 -11.09 -0.39
C CYS A 14 9.53 -9.56 -0.49
N SER A 15 10.56 -9.04 -1.17
CA SER A 15 10.76 -7.59 -1.31
C SER A 15 9.69 -6.94 -2.18
N LEU A 16 9.41 -7.52 -3.36
CA LEU A 16 8.37 -7.01 -4.26
C LEU A 16 6.98 -7.10 -3.62
N ALA A 17 6.70 -8.19 -2.91
CA ALA A 17 5.47 -8.35 -2.13
C ALA A 17 5.31 -7.26 -1.06
N GLY A 18 6.38 -6.95 -0.31
CA GLY A 18 6.38 -5.88 0.69
C GLY A 18 6.12 -4.51 0.07
N THR A 19 6.75 -4.18 -1.06
CA THR A 19 6.57 -2.88 -1.72
C THR A 19 5.15 -2.70 -2.28
N LEU A 20 4.54 -3.75 -2.84
CA LEU A 20 3.21 -3.66 -3.45
C LEU A 20 2.11 -3.23 -2.47
N GLN A 21 2.22 -3.55 -1.17
CA GLN A 21 1.20 -3.20 -0.16
C GLN A 21 1.15 -1.70 0.17
N TYR A 22 2.19 -0.94 -0.17
CA TYR A 22 2.25 0.51 0.02
C TYR A 22 2.02 1.28 -1.29
N MET A 23 1.89 0.58 -2.42
CA MET A 23 1.69 1.23 -3.71
C MET A 23 0.29 1.83 -3.82
N ALA A 24 0.24 3.01 -4.43
CA ALA A 24 -1.00 3.69 -4.75
C ALA A 24 -1.80 2.92 -5.83
N PRO A 25 -3.14 3.02 -5.85
CA PRO A 25 -3.98 2.29 -6.78
C PRO A 25 -3.63 2.58 -8.25
N GLU A 26 -3.28 3.81 -8.61
CA GLU A 26 -2.85 4.17 -9.95
C GLU A 26 -1.56 3.43 -10.39
N VAL A 27 -0.63 3.21 -9.46
CA VAL A 27 0.61 2.46 -9.72
C VAL A 27 0.31 0.98 -9.89
N LEU A 28 -0.57 0.41 -9.05
CA LEU A 28 -1.01 -0.98 -9.16
C LEU A 28 -1.80 -1.24 -10.45
N ALA A 29 -2.51 -0.23 -10.97
CA ALA A 29 -3.23 -0.28 -12.24
C ALA A 29 -2.31 -0.15 -13.48
N GLY A 30 -0.99 0.02 -13.27
CA GLY A 30 -0.02 0.16 -14.35
C GLY A 30 -0.01 1.56 -14.99
N GLN A 31 -0.59 2.56 -14.33
CA GLN A 31 -0.45 3.95 -14.78
C GLN A 31 0.96 4.42 -14.42
N ASN A 32 1.66 5.00 -15.40
CA ASN A 32 3.05 5.42 -15.25
C ASN A 32 3.17 6.76 -14.52
N ALA A 33 2.57 6.85 -13.33
CA ALA A 33 2.37 8.07 -12.57
C ALA A 33 3.15 8.02 -11.27
N GLN A 34 4.49 8.05 -11.34
CA GLN A 34 5.32 8.36 -10.17
C GLN A 34 5.18 9.84 -9.86
N THR A 35 4.13 10.18 -9.14
CA THR A 35 3.79 11.56 -8.76
C THR A 35 3.83 11.70 -7.25
N GLU A 36 3.88 12.93 -6.76
CA GLU A 36 3.80 13.22 -5.33
C GLU A 36 2.58 12.58 -4.66
N ALA A 37 1.46 12.42 -5.37
CA ALA A 37 0.26 11.77 -4.85
C ALA A 37 0.50 10.29 -4.48
N VAL A 38 1.43 9.60 -5.16
CA VAL A 38 1.80 8.22 -4.81
C VAL A 38 2.51 8.18 -3.46
N ASP A 39 3.40 9.14 -3.21
CA ASP A 39 4.12 9.25 -1.96
C ASP A 39 3.16 9.55 -0.80
N VAL A 40 2.20 10.46 -1.02
CA VAL A 40 1.12 10.77 -0.06
C VAL A 40 0.33 9.51 0.33
N TRP A 41 -0.08 8.70 -0.67
CA TRP A 41 -0.78 7.44 -0.39
C TRP A 41 0.08 6.50 0.45
N SER A 42 1.32 6.26 0.02
CA SER A 42 2.23 5.35 0.71
C SER A 42 2.50 5.80 2.15
N ALA A 43 2.61 7.10 2.39
CA ALA A 43 2.73 7.69 3.71
C ALA A 43 1.45 7.47 4.54
N GLY A 44 0.27 7.70 3.97
CA GLY A 44 -1.01 7.43 4.62
C GLY A 44 -1.16 5.98 5.07
N VAL A 45 -0.89 5.03 4.17
CA VAL A 45 -0.92 3.58 4.47
C VAL A 45 0.07 3.24 5.59
N THR A 46 1.29 3.79 5.53
CA THR A 46 2.32 3.57 6.55
C THR A 46 1.90 4.11 7.91
N VAL A 47 1.38 5.34 7.98
CA VAL A 47 0.93 5.96 9.23
C VAL A 47 -0.26 5.20 9.82
N LEU A 48 -1.24 4.81 8.98
CA LEU A 48 -2.37 3.99 9.44
C LEU A 48 -1.89 2.67 10.05
N GLN A 49 -0.91 2.01 9.42
CA GLN A 49 -0.34 0.76 9.91
C GLN A 49 0.42 0.95 11.23
N LEU A 50 1.20 2.02 11.37
CA LEU A 50 1.91 2.33 12.61
C LEU A 50 0.94 2.62 13.76
N LEU A 51 -0.15 3.32 13.50
CA LEU A 51 -1.13 3.70 14.52
C LEU A 51 -2.06 2.56 14.94
N THR A 52 -2.44 1.69 14.00
CA THR A 52 -3.38 0.59 14.27
C THR A 52 -2.69 -0.74 14.57
N GLY A 53 -1.40 -0.87 14.23
CA GLY A 53 -0.67 -2.14 14.23
C GLY A 53 -1.21 -3.13 13.21
N ARG A 54 -2.05 -2.70 12.26
CA ARG A 54 -2.72 -3.56 11.27
C ARG A 54 -2.38 -3.10 9.85
N GLN A 55 -2.15 -4.05 8.96
CA GLN A 55 -1.96 -3.74 7.54
C GLN A 55 -3.30 -3.30 6.92
N LEU A 56 -3.28 -2.22 6.13
CA LEU A 56 -4.46 -1.83 5.33
C LEU A 56 -4.81 -2.92 4.31
N LEU A 57 -3.79 -3.44 3.63
CA LEU A 57 -3.92 -4.47 2.60
C LEU A 57 -3.49 -5.81 3.17
N THR A 58 -4.43 -6.74 3.29
CA THR A 58 -4.23 -8.04 3.94
C THR A 58 -3.97 -9.17 2.95
N THR A 59 -4.06 -8.89 1.64
CA THR A 59 -3.73 -9.85 0.58
C THR A 59 -2.39 -10.52 0.91
N TYR A 60 -2.43 -11.84 1.12
CA TYR A 60 -1.22 -12.64 1.25
C TYR A 60 -0.46 -12.60 -0.08
N LEU A 61 0.77 -12.08 -0.05
CA LEU A 61 1.63 -11.93 -1.24
C LEU A 61 2.81 -12.91 -1.25
N GLY A 62 2.80 -13.90 -0.34
CA GLY A 62 3.88 -14.87 -0.19
C GLY A 62 4.04 -15.85 -1.37
N PRO A 63 5.08 -16.69 -1.33
CA PRO A 63 5.27 -17.77 -2.29
C PRO A 63 4.01 -18.65 -2.37
N GLY A 64 3.45 -18.85 -3.56
CA GLY A 64 2.24 -19.66 -3.74
C GLY A 64 0.90 -18.94 -3.47
N ALA A 65 0.90 -17.66 -3.10
CA ALA A 65 -0.32 -16.88 -2.85
C ALA A 65 -1.36 -16.91 -4.00
N THR A 66 -0.90 -17.05 -5.23
CA THR A 66 -1.75 -17.04 -6.43
C THR A 66 -2.09 -18.44 -6.94
N GLY A 67 -1.61 -19.51 -6.28
CA GLY A 67 -1.70 -20.89 -6.80
C GLY A 67 -0.95 -21.12 -8.13
N GLU A 68 -0.31 -20.07 -8.64
CA GLU A 68 0.36 -20.02 -9.93
C GLU A 68 1.86 -20.06 -9.70
N SER A 69 2.47 -21.07 -10.30
CA SER A 69 3.87 -21.46 -10.20
C SER A 69 4.82 -20.33 -10.61
N VAL A 70 6.08 -20.47 -10.19
CA VAL A 70 7.31 -19.79 -10.61
C VAL A 70 7.43 -19.61 -12.15
N ALA A 71 6.60 -20.30 -12.93
CA ALA A 71 6.55 -20.33 -14.39
C ALA A 71 6.24 -18.99 -15.09
N ASN A 72 5.50 -18.05 -14.47
CA ASN A 72 5.25 -16.74 -15.08
C ASN A 72 5.19 -15.60 -14.05
N PRO A 73 6.32 -14.92 -13.78
CA PRO A 73 6.39 -13.84 -12.78
C PRO A 73 5.52 -12.63 -13.14
N HIS A 74 5.27 -12.35 -14.42
CA HIS A 74 4.40 -11.25 -14.85
C HIS A 74 2.93 -11.54 -14.52
N LYS A 75 2.46 -12.76 -14.80
CA LYS A 75 1.09 -13.19 -14.48
C LYS A 75 0.85 -13.20 -12.97
N ALA A 76 1.81 -13.72 -12.19
CA ALA A 76 1.71 -13.73 -10.73
C ALA A 76 1.66 -12.30 -10.16
N THR A 77 2.50 -11.40 -10.67
CA THR A 77 2.49 -9.97 -10.28
C THR A 77 1.15 -9.33 -10.62
N TRP A 78 0.60 -9.55 -11.82
CA TRP A 78 -0.70 -9.01 -12.20
C TRP A 78 -1.85 -9.51 -11.30
N ILE A 79 -1.91 -10.80 -10.99
CA ILE A 79 -2.94 -11.34 -10.09
C ILE A 79 -2.83 -10.69 -8.70
N LYS A 80 -1.60 -10.51 -8.21
CA LYS A 80 -1.34 -9.84 -6.92
C LYS A 80 -1.78 -8.38 -6.93
N THR A 81 -1.43 -7.60 -7.97
CA THR A 81 -1.84 -6.20 -8.07
C THR A 81 -3.35 -6.05 -8.19
N GLN A 82 -4.02 -6.94 -8.93
CA GLN A 82 -5.49 -6.94 -9.05
C GLN A 82 -6.20 -7.21 -7.72
N ARG A 83 -5.66 -8.12 -6.89
CA ARG A 83 -6.21 -8.38 -5.54
C ARG A 83 -6.05 -7.17 -4.61
N LEU A 84 -4.87 -6.54 -4.63
CA LEU A 84 -4.62 -5.33 -3.85
C LEU A 84 -5.52 -4.17 -4.30
N LEU A 85 -5.66 -3.95 -5.62
CA LEU A 85 -6.59 -2.97 -6.17
C LEU A 85 -8.03 -3.19 -5.69
N ARG A 86 -8.46 -4.45 -5.70
CA ARG A 86 -9.79 -4.81 -5.22
C ARG A 86 -9.95 -4.48 -3.74
N GLU A 87 -8.98 -4.82 -2.89
CA GLU A 87 -9.02 -4.46 -1.46
C GLU A 87 -9.06 -2.94 -1.26
N ILE A 88 -8.30 -2.17 -2.05
CA ILE A 88 -8.34 -0.71 -2.01
C ILE A 88 -9.75 -0.20 -2.33
N ILE A 89 -10.37 -0.69 -3.41
CA ILE A 89 -11.73 -0.28 -3.80
C ILE A 89 -12.77 -0.66 -2.74
N GLU A 90 -12.60 -1.81 -2.07
CA GLU A 90 -13.55 -2.29 -1.06
C GLU A 90 -13.39 -1.58 0.30
N ASN A 91 -12.19 -1.09 0.64
CA ASN A 91 -11.89 -0.52 1.96
C ASN A 91 -11.66 1.01 1.95
N CYS A 92 -11.54 1.62 0.77
CA CYS A 92 -11.22 3.04 0.63
C CYS A 92 -12.28 3.79 -0.22
N PRO A 93 -12.56 5.08 0.08
CA PRO A 93 -11.97 5.86 1.16
C PRO A 93 -12.38 5.30 2.53
N LEU A 94 -11.51 5.49 3.53
CA LEU A 94 -11.80 5.04 4.89
C LEU A 94 -13.17 5.60 5.32
N PRO A 95 -14.01 4.87 6.08
CA PRO A 95 -15.32 5.35 6.53
C PRO A 95 -15.23 6.25 7.78
N GLU A 96 -16.16 7.20 7.98
CA GLU A 96 -16.08 8.16 9.11
C GLU A 96 -16.21 7.42 10.44
N ALA A 97 -17.15 6.47 10.49
CA ALA A 97 -17.36 5.58 11.61
C ALA A 97 -16.22 4.55 11.83
N GLY A 98 -15.20 4.53 10.97
CA GLY A 98 -14.04 3.64 11.10
C GLY A 98 -12.99 4.10 12.11
N CYS A 99 -13.15 5.30 12.70
CA CYS A 99 -12.18 5.86 13.64
C CYS A 99 -12.03 4.96 14.88
N PRO A 100 -10.81 4.45 15.17
CA PRO A 100 -10.58 3.69 16.39
C PRO A 100 -10.77 4.54 17.65
N SER A 101 -11.23 3.93 18.74
CA SER A 101 -11.48 4.64 20.02
C SER A 101 -10.23 5.25 20.67
N PHE A 102 -9.04 4.75 20.32
CA PHE A 102 -7.75 5.28 20.78
C PHE A 102 -7.23 6.44 19.91
N MET A 103 -7.93 6.78 18.83
CA MET A 103 -7.50 7.81 17.86
C MET A 103 -8.43 9.03 17.93
N SER A 104 -7.86 10.22 17.76
CA SER A 104 -8.67 11.45 17.69
C SER A 104 -9.35 11.58 16.33
N PRO A 105 -10.56 12.20 16.24
CA PRO A 105 -11.23 12.43 14.97
C PRO A 105 -10.37 13.19 13.96
N LYS A 106 -9.60 14.20 14.41
CA LYS A 106 -8.69 14.96 13.55
C LYS A 106 -7.58 14.11 12.93
N CYS A 107 -7.05 13.14 13.68
CA CYS A 107 -6.05 12.21 13.17
C CYS A 107 -6.68 11.26 12.14
N TRP A 108 -7.93 10.85 12.35
CA TRP A 108 -8.67 10.03 11.40
C TRP A 108 -9.00 10.81 10.11
N ASP A 109 -9.43 12.06 10.23
CA ASP A 109 -9.68 12.95 9.09
C ASP A 109 -8.42 13.16 8.26
N PHE A 110 -7.28 13.35 8.92
CA PHE A 110 -5.98 13.42 8.26
C PHE A 110 -5.67 12.15 7.45
N LEU A 111 -5.86 10.97 8.03
CA LEU A 111 -5.67 9.69 7.31
C LEU A 111 -6.64 9.52 6.13
N ARG A 112 -7.90 9.94 6.29
CA ARG A 112 -8.92 9.90 5.23
C ARG A 112 -8.54 10.78 4.04
N MET A 113 -7.84 11.89 4.26
CA MET A 113 -7.34 12.77 3.19
C MET A 113 -6.14 12.19 2.43
N LEU A 114 -5.31 11.40 3.11
CA LEU A 114 -4.13 10.76 2.51
C LEU A 114 -4.49 9.47 1.73
N ILE A 115 -5.43 8.68 2.27
CA ILE A 115 -5.82 7.36 1.73
C ILE A 115 -7.09 7.52 0.88
N VAL A 116 -6.97 8.28 -0.20
CA VAL A 116 -8.02 8.49 -1.21
C VAL A 116 -7.65 7.76 -2.50
N PRO A 117 -8.49 6.85 -3.03
CA PRO A 117 -8.15 6.09 -4.22
C PRO A 117 -7.94 6.97 -5.46
N GLU A 118 -8.81 7.97 -5.65
CA GLU A 118 -8.73 8.88 -6.78
C GLU A 118 -7.63 9.92 -6.56
N VAL A 119 -6.70 10.04 -7.51
CA VAL A 119 -5.52 10.91 -7.41
C VAL A 119 -5.91 12.37 -7.29
N ARG A 120 -7.00 12.77 -7.97
CA ARG A 120 -7.47 14.17 -8.02
C ARG A 120 -8.04 14.65 -6.68
N ASP A 121 -8.59 13.73 -5.91
CA ASP A 121 -9.24 14.01 -4.63
C ASP A 121 -8.30 13.72 -3.44
N ARG A 122 -7.11 13.17 -3.71
CA ARG A 122 -6.08 12.89 -2.71
C ARG A 122 -5.37 14.18 -2.35
N ALA A 123 -5.24 14.45 -1.05
CA ALA A 123 -4.53 15.64 -0.58
C ALA A 123 -3.11 15.67 -1.17
N THR A 124 -2.81 16.70 -1.97
CA THR A 124 -1.43 17.00 -2.36
C THR A 124 -0.85 17.94 -1.31
N THR A 125 0.47 17.98 -1.13
CA THR A 125 1.14 18.83 -0.12
C THR A 125 0.88 20.34 -0.27
N ARG A 126 0.02 20.76 -1.21
CA ARG A 126 -0.37 22.15 -1.45
C ARG A 126 -1.50 22.71 -0.60
N GLU A 127 -2.18 21.93 0.23
CA GLU A 127 -3.27 22.45 1.09
C GLU A 127 -2.86 22.67 2.55
N ALA A 128 -1.72 23.33 2.74
CA ALA A 128 -1.33 23.95 4.00
C ALA A 128 -0.92 25.42 3.75
N GLN A 129 -1.91 26.28 3.46
CA GLN A 129 -1.78 27.73 3.55
C GLN A 129 -2.94 28.31 4.36
#